data_AF-A0A6C0K5V1-F1
#
_entry.id   AF-A0A6C0K5V1-F1
#
_cell.length_a   1.000
_cell.length_b   1.000
_cell.length_c   1.000
_cell.angle_alpha   90.00
_cell.angle_beta   90.00
_cell.angle_gamma   90.00
#
_symmetry.space_group_name_H-M   'P 1'
#
loop_
_entity.id
_entity.type
_entity.pdbx_description
1 polymer ?
#
loop_
_entity_poly.entity_id
_entity_poly.type
_entity_poly.pdbx_seq_one_letter_code
_entity_poly.pdbx_strand_id
1 'polypeptide(L)'
;MNSTITTDDKFAYHTFTNVEFSAYLVRWYMFDYYFFIKYGDKVYVDSYYAKDIVISFEELQKNHYLKLYYDLSLMLTKNKNQVIQEYSGHTALIGFETHYDSKRYWAVDAAFIDVNHNCRQKPIVIIDRDENIYDLKKLNRCPDISPYDLNNKMYNCYYKINPYDLENMKYSSQEELDEFNRLSNKIRDIRSDIRREYRYDTNYNGYTNQVVDYSIRVMEKELNELAAIYEDKKNVLNLAMLSKKDGINGDIIRVIYNHLVSPEENKRYLGIIDKIGYKSRLEINTMILEA
;
A
#
# COMPACT_ATOMS: atom_id res chain seq x y z
N MET A 1 -5.41 -14.17 19.00
CA MET A 1 -5.18 -12.78 18.52
C MET A 1 -6.48 -11.98 18.33
N ASN A 2 -6.47 -10.69 18.68
CA ASN A 2 -7.63 -9.79 18.52
C ASN A 2 -7.41 -8.82 17.34
N SER A 3 -8.49 -8.50 16.61
CA SER A 3 -8.50 -7.49 15.56
C SER A 3 -9.76 -6.63 15.67
N THR A 4 -9.71 -5.40 15.17
CA THR A 4 -10.91 -4.65 14.81
C THR A 4 -11.33 -5.04 13.40
N ILE A 5 -12.64 -5.07 13.14
CA ILE A 5 -13.20 -5.52 11.85
C ILE A 5 -14.15 -4.45 11.33
N THR A 6 -13.96 -4.06 10.08
CA THR A 6 -14.94 -3.32 9.28
C THR A 6 -15.32 -4.16 8.07
N THR A 7 -16.55 -4.00 7.56
CA THR A 7 -17.06 -4.86 6.48
C THR A 7 -17.73 -4.02 5.39
N ASP A 8 -17.61 -4.49 4.15
CA ASP A 8 -18.46 -4.09 3.03
C ASP A 8 -19.20 -5.31 2.45
N ASP A 9 -19.90 -5.14 1.33
CA ASP A 9 -20.71 -6.21 0.71
C ASP A 9 -19.88 -7.43 0.26
N LYS A 10 -18.56 -7.30 0.09
CA LYS A 10 -17.68 -8.33 -0.47
C LYS A 10 -16.54 -8.73 0.45
N PHE A 11 -16.11 -7.82 1.32
CA PHE A 11 -14.88 -7.93 2.08
C PHE A 11 -15.08 -7.64 3.56
N ALA A 12 -14.28 -8.30 4.40
CA ALA A 12 -13.99 -7.85 5.75
C ALA A 12 -12.55 -7.33 5.81
N TYR A 13 -12.34 -6.20 6.48
CA TYR A 13 -11.03 -5.61 6.70
C TYR A 13 -10.67 -5.79 8.17
N HIS A 14 -9.62 -6.56 8.41
CA HIS A 14 -9.16 -6.90 9.75
C HIS A 14 -7.93 -6.06 10.06
N THR A 15 -7.98 -5.28 11.13
CA THR A 15 -6.84 -4.48 11.60
C THR A 15 -6.28 -5.04 12.90
N PHE A 16 -4.99 -5.37 12.89
CA PHE A 16 -4.24 -5.97 13.99
C PHE A 16 -3.21 -4.97 14.54
N THR A 17 -3.05 -4.92 15.86
CA THR A 17 -2.09 -3.99 16.49
C THR A 17 -0.70 -4.59 16.70
N ASN A 18 -0.56 -5.91 16.58
CA ASN A 18 0.65 -6.66 16.94
C ASN A 18 1.19 -7.54 15.79
N VAL A 19 0.74 -7.30 14.56
CA VAL A 19 1.15 -8.02 13.35
C VAL A 19 1.49 -7.01 12.27
N GLU A 20 2.48 -7.33 11.47
CA GLU A 20 2.81 -6.62 10.25
C GLU A 20 2.69 -7.57 9.05
N PHE A 21 1.83 -7.21 8.10
CA PHE A 21 1.60 -7.89 6.84
C PHE A 21 2.22 -7.07 5.73
N SER A 22 2.94 -7.71 4.82
CA SER A 22 3.47 -7.03 3.64
C SER A 22 3.64 -7.97 2.45
N ALA A 23 3.54 -7.40 1.25
CA ALA A 23 3.62 -8.16 0.01
C ALA A 23 4.53 -7.48 -1.01
N TYR A 24 5.36 -8.28 -1.66
CA TYR A 24 6.11 -7.89 -2.85
C TYR A 24 5.64 -8.75 -4.00
N LEU A 25 5.11 -8.13 -5.06
CA LEU A 25 4.63 -8.82 -6.25
C LEU A 25 5.25 -8.19 -7.49
N VAL A 26 5.85 -9.03 -8.32
CA VAL A 26 6.29 -8.68 -9.67
C VAL A 26 5.53 -9.52 -10.66
N ARG A 27 4.81 -8.85 -11.55
CA ARG A 27 4.21 -9.43 -12.74
C ARG A 27 5.21 -9.39 -13.87
N TRP A 28 5.65 -10.57 -14.30
CA TRP A 28 6.45 -10.78 -15.51
C TRP A 28 5.92 -12.02 -16.26
N TYR A 29 6.67 -12.55 -17.24
CA TYR A 29 6.33 -13.83 -17.90
C TYR A 29 6.15 -14.98 -16.88
N MET A 30 6.77 -14.85 -15.70
CA MET A 30 6.46 -15.63 -14.50
C MET A 30 6.19 -14.66 -13.34
N PHE A 31 5.18 -14.95 -12.52
CA PHE A 31 4.94 -14.20 -11.28
C PHE A 31 6.07 -14.48 -10.29
N ASP A 32 6.54 -13.41 -9.65
CA ASP A 32 7.39 -13.52 -8.47
C ASP A 32 6.67 -12.83 -7.32
N TYR A 33 6.47 -13.56 -6.23
CA TYR A 33 5.86 -13.00 -5.05
C TYR A 33 6.61 -13.43 -3.81
N TYR A 34 6.62 -12.52 -2.85
CA TYR A 34 6.95 -12.78 -1.46
C TYR A 34 5.88 -12.14 -0.58
N PHE A 35 5.29 -12.94 0.30
CA PHE A 35 4.44 -12.45 1.37
C PHE A 35 5.18 -12.61 2.69
N PHE A 36 5.14 -11.57 3.50
CA PHE A 36 5.75 -11.55 4.82
C PHE A 36 4.68 -11.25 5.85
N ILE A 37 4.67 -12.03 6.93
CA ILE A 37 3.83 -11.76 8.10
C ILE A 37 4.71 -11.83 9.34
N LYS A 38 5.01 -10.68 9.93
CA LYS A 38 5.81 -10.56 11.14
C LYS A 38 4.89 -10.51 12.36
N TYR A 39 5.06 -11.47 13.26
CA TYR A 39 4.36 -11.55 14.54
C TYR A 39 5.38 -11.75 15.67
N GLY A 40 5.60 -10.70 16.47
CA GLY A 40 6.67 -10.69 17.46
C GLY A 40 8.04 -10.85 16.81
N ASP A 41 8.76 -11.90 17.21
CA ASP A 41 10.06 -12.31 16.69
C ASP A 41 9.97 -13.24 15.46
N LYS A 42 8.78 -13.80 15.16
CA LYS A 42 8.58 -14.71 14.03
C LYS A 42 8.22 -13.96 12.77
N VAL A 43 8.67 -14.49 11.64
CA VAL A 43 8.26 -14.07 10.30
C VAL A 43 7.83 -15.29 9.51
N TYR A 44 6.57 -15.33 9.12
CA TYR A 44 6.08 -16.22 8.09
C TYR A 44 6.43 -15.62 6.73
N VAL A 45 7.07 -16.43 5.88
CA VAL A 45 7.42 -16.07 4.50
C VAL A 45 6.73 -17.05 3.58
N ASP A 46 5.90 -16.57 2.66
CA ASP A 46 5.31 -17.38 1.58
C ASP A 46 5.88 -16.88 0.27
N SER A 47 6.53 -17.78 -0.47
CA SER A 47 7.12 -17.47 -1.76
C SER A 47 6.63 -18.45 -2.81
N TYR A 48 6.52 -17.97 -4.05
CA TYR A 48 6.02 -18.78 -5.16
C TYR A 48 6.81 -20.11 -5.32
N TYR A 49 8.13 -20.08 -5.18
CA TYR A 49 8.99 -21.23 -5.53
C TYR A 49 9.52 -22.00 -4.34
N ALA A 50 9.82 -21.33 -3.23
CA ALA A 50 10.41 -21.97 -2.06
C ALA A 50 9.35 -22.37 -1.01
N LYS A 51 8.06 -22.14 -1.31
CA LYS A 51 6.91 -22.38 -0.44
C LYS A 51 6.96 -21.51 0.83
N ASP A 52 6.21 -21.92 1.84
CA ASP A 52 6.11 -21.24 3.11
C ASP A 52 7.14 -21.72 4.16
N ILE A 53 7.72 -20.77 4.91
CA ILE A 53 8.59 -21.01 6.07
C ILE A 53 8.26 -20.05 7.20
N VAL A 54 8.65 -20.42 8.43
CA VAL A 54 8.60 -19.54 9.59
C VAL A 54 9.99 -19.42 10.20
N ILE A 55 10.57 -18.23 10.13
CA ILE A 55 11.91 -17.93 10.62
C ILE A 55 11.88 -16.82 11.66
N SER A 56 12.99 -16.62 12.38
CA SER A 56 13.11 -15.45 13.24
C SER A 56 13.35 -14.20 12.40
N PHE A 57 12.97 -13.05 12.92
CA PHE A 57 13.25 -11.77 12.27
C PHE A 57 14.77 -11.55 12.14
N GLU A 58 15.56 -11.98 13.12
CA GLU A 58 17.01 -11.95 13.04
C GLU A 58 17.54 -12.77 11.85
N GLU A 59 17.01 -13.97 11.65
CA GLU A 59 17.41 -14.84 10.54
C GLU A 59 17.04 -14.24 9.18
N LEU A 60 15.85 -13.64 9.08
CA LEU A 60 15.45 -12.89 7.88
C LEU A 60 16.46 -11.77 7.55
N GLN A 61 16.93 -11.04 8.56
CA GLN A 61 17.87 -9.93 8.38
C GLN A 61 19.27 -10.39 7.93
N LYS A 62 19.69 -11.63 8.27
CA LYS A 62 20.98 -12.19 7.83
C LYS A 62 20.99 -12.52 6.33
N ASN A 63 19.85 -12.88 5.76
CA ASN A 63 19.72 -13.15 4.34
C ASN A 63 19.45 -11.85 3.58
N HIS A 64 20.44 -11.35 2.85
CA HIS A 64 20.34 -10.05 2.17
C HIS A 64 19.22 -9.97 1.12
N TYR A 65 18.83 -11.09 0.50
CA TYR A 65 17.74 -11.13 -0.46
C TYR A 65 16.38 -11.08 0.22
N LEU A 66 16.17 -11.91 1.26
CA LEU A 66 14.93 -11.89 2.03
C LEU A 66 14.73 -10.54 2.70
N LYS A 67 15.80 -9.97 3.25
CA LYS A 67 15.78 -8.62 3.81
C LYS A 67 15.35 -7.59 2.76
N LEU A 68 15.93 -7.61 1.57
CA LEU A 68 15.51 -6.68 0.51
C LEU A 68 14.02 -6.85 0.18
N TYR A 69 13.57 -8.05 -0.13
CA TYR A 69 12.18 -8.25 -0.54
C TYR A 69 11.21 -7.88 0.58
N TYR A 70 11.59 -8.09 1.83
CA TYR A 70 10.86 -7.60 2.98
C TYR A 70 10.81 -6.06 3.01
N ASP A 71 11.94 -5.37 2.87
CA ASP A 71 11.99 -3.90 2.84
C ASP A 71 11.13 -3.33 1.68
N LEU A 72 11.24 -3.91 0.48
CA LEU A 72 10.43 -3.50 -0.68
C LEU A 72 8.94 -3.79 -0.47
N SER A 73 8.60 -4.92 0.15
CA SER A 73 7.21 -5.27 0.44
C SER A 73 6.56 -4.26 1.38
N LEU A 74 7.30 -3.73 2.35
CA LEU A 74 6.80 -2.71 3.27
C LEU A 74 6.52 -1.39 2.56
N MET A 75 7.38 -1.01 1.59
CA MET A 75 7.19 0.20 0.80
C MET A 75 6.00 0.12 -0.16
N LEU A 76 5.68 -1.09 -0.63
CA LEU A 76 4.56 -1.33 -1.54
C LEU A 76 3.23 -1.55 -0.82
N THR A 77 3.25 -1.87 0.47
CA THR A 77 2.04 -2.18 1.23
C THR A 77 1.41 -0.92 1.79
N LYS A 78 0.13 -0.67 1.48
CA LYS A 78 -0.60 0.55 1.86
C LYS A 78 -0.82 0.63 3.38
N ASN A 79 -1.29 -0.47 3.97
CA ASN A 79 -1.50 -0.57 5.41
C ASN A 79 -1.02 -1.92 5.93
N LYS A 80 0.18 -1.93 6.50
CA LYS A 80 0.83 -3.14 7.01
C LYS A 80 0.14 -3.77 8.22
N ASN A 81 -0.81 -3.09 8.84
CA ASN A 81 -1.56 -3.60 9.99
C ASN A 81 -2.95 -4.11 9.60
N GLN A 82 -3.29 -4.09 8.31
CA GLN A 82 -4.60 -4.48 7.81
C GLN A 82 -4.50 -5.59 6.76
N VAL A 83 -5.46 -6.51 6.81
CA VAL A 83 -5.66 -7.56 5.79
C VAL A 83 -7.12 -7.64 5.38
N ILE A 84 -7.34 -8.11 4.17
CA ILE A 84 -8.64 -8.24 3.55
C ILE A 84 -9.04 -9.71 3.59
N GLN A 85 -10.24 -9.99 4.11
CA GLN A 85 -10.90 -11.28 3.98
C GLN A 85 -11.96 -11.19 2.86
N GLU A 86 -11.90 -12.07 1.88
CA GLU A 86 -12.94 -12.21 0.86
C GLU A 86 -13.86 -13.40 1.17
N TYR A 87 -15.16 -13.14 1.35
CA TYR A 87 -16.10 -14.16 1.83
C TYR A 87 -16.31 -15.34 0.86
N SER A 88 -16.34 -15.08 -0.45
CA SER A 88 -16.48 -16.13 -1.47
C SER A 88 -15.28 -17.08 -1.53
N GLY A 89 -14.15 -16.62 -0.98
CA GLY A 89 -12.84 -17.17 -1.26
C GLY A 89 -12.48 -16.97 -2.74
N HIS A 90 -11.20 -16.74 -2.99
CA HIS A 90 -10.69 -16.54 -4.32
C HIS A 90 -10.05 -17.82 -4.86
N THR A 91 -10.49 -18.25 -6.05
CA THR A 91 -9.86 -19.31 -6.85
C THR A 91 -9.37 -18.70 -8.17
N ALA A 92 -8.18 -18.08 -8.14
CA ALA A 92 -7.44 -17.48 -9.27
C ALA A 92 -8.04 -16.18 -9.88
N LEU A 93 -7.24 -15.16 -10.27
CA LEU A 93 -6.21 -15.15 -11.32
C LEU A 93 -5.28 -13.92 -11.27
N ILE A 94 -3.96 -14.12 -11.36
CA ILE A 94 -3.17 -13.44 -12.40
C ILE A 94 -2.34 -14.51 -13.14
N GLY A 95 -2.70 -14.78 -14.40
CA GLY A 95 -1.86 -15.44 -15.42
C GLY A 95 -1.64 -16.95 -15.38
N PHE A 96 -1.90 -17.68 -14.29
CA PHE A 96 -1.95 -19.15 -14.34
C PHE A 96 -3.05 -19.68 -13.42
N GLU A 97 -4.13 -20.19 -14.02
CA GLU A 97 -4.99 -21.17 -13.35
C GLU A 97 -4.08 -22.30 -12.83
N THR A 98 -4.35 -22.80 -11.61
CA THR A 98 -3.93 -24.11 -11.01
C THR A 98 -2.88 -24.17 -9.89
N HIS A 99 -2.26 -23.11 -9.39
CA HIS A 99 -1.11 -23.32 -8.45
C HIS A 99 -1.44 -23.26 -6.95
N TYR A 100 -2.63 -22.77 -6.60
CA TYR A 100 -3.17 -23.02 -5.27
C TYR A 100 -4.19 -24.15 -5.38
N ASP A 101 -3.85 -25.30 -4.81
CA ASP A 101 -4.77 -26.45 -4.68
C ASP A 101 -6.02 -26.14 -3.82
N SER A 102 -6.11 -24.92 -3.27
CA SER A 102 -7.14 -24.49 -2.32
C SER A 102 -7.51 -23.02 -2.49
N LYS A 103 -8.75 -22.69 -2.12
CA LYS A 103 -9.25 -21.32 -2.00
C LYS A 103 -8.38 -20.50 -1.07
N ARG A 104 -8.08 -19.25 -1.45
CA ARG A 104 -7.47 -18.25 -0.57
C ARG A 104 -8.52 -17.26 -0.14
N TYR A 105 -8.55 -16.92 1.14
CA TYR A 105 -9.53 -15.99 1.69
C TYR A 105 -8.89 -14.69 2.13
N TRP A 106 -7.57 -14.67 2.30
CA TRP A 106 -6.84 -13.57 2.91
C TRP A 106 -5.93 -12.89 1.92
N ALA A 107 -5.91 -11.57 1.93
CA ALA A 107 -5.04 -10.77 1.09
C ALA A 107 -4.48 -9.52 1.77
N VAL A 108 -3.38 -9.02 1.22
CA VAL A 108 -2.75 -7.74 1.59
C VAL A 108 -3.05 -6.70 0.51
N ASP A 109 -3.36 -5.47 0.93
CA ASP A 109 -3.49 -4.31 0.05
C ASP A 109 -2.10 -3.74 -0.27
N ALA A 110 -1.54 -4.14 -1.41
CA ALA A 110 -0.21 -3.77 -1.83
C ALA A 110 -0.16 -3.44 -3.32
N ALA A 111 0.68 -2.46 -3.67
CA ALA A 111 1.04 -2.18 -5.05
C ALA A 111 1.95 -3.29 -5.61
N PHE A 112 1.92 -3.48 -6.92
CA PHE A 112 2.76 -4.45 -7.60
C PHE A 112 3.53 -3.84 -8.76
N ILE A 113 4.61 -4.52 -9.13
CA ILE A 113 5.50 -4.13 -10.22
C ILE A 113 5.06 -4.89 -11.47
N ASP A 114 4.64 -4.21 -12.53
CA ASP A 114 4.37 -4.82 -13.83
C ASP A 114 5.55 -4.58 -14.79
N VAL A 115 6.07 -5.66 -15.34
CA VAL A 115 7.18 -5.65 -16.29
C VAL A 115 6.66 -6.13 -17.64
N ASN A 116 6.22 -5.18 -18.48
CA ASN A 116 5.71 -5.51 -19.80
C ASN A 116 6.86 -5.90 -20.76
N HIS A 117 6.89 -7.18 -21.13
CA HIS A 117 7.90 -7.78 -22.01
C HIS A 117 7.70 -7.44 -23.50
N ASN A 118 6.50 -7.03 -23.90
CA ASN A 118 6.18 -6.67 -25.30
C ASN A 118 6.66 -5.25 -25.66
N CYS A 119 7.10 -4.47 -24.66
CA CYS A 119 7.53 -3.11 -24.88
C CYS A 119 9.02 -3.01 -25.24
N ARG A 120 9.36 -2.40 -26.39
CA ARG A 120 10.76 -2.12 -26.77
C ARG A 120 11.49 -1.19 -25.77
N GLN A 121 10.74 -0.32 -25.07
CA GLN A 121 11.28 0.57 -24.04
C GLN A 121 11.15 0.00 -22.61
N LYS A 122 10.63 -1.25 -22.48
CA LYS A 122 10.54 -2.03 -21.23
C LYS A 122 10.21 -1.19 -19.98
N PRO A 123 9.11 -0.42 -19.98
CA PRO A 123 8.74 0.34 -18.80
C PRO A 123 8.35 -0.64 -17.70
N ILE A 124 9.03 -0.53 -16.57
CA ILE A 124 8.53 -1.09 -15.31
C ILE A 124 7.54 -0.04 -14.78
N VAL A 125 6.35 -0.49 -14.40
CA VAL A 125 5.27 0.35 -13.89
C VAL A 125 4.86 -0.18 -12.53
N ILE A 126 4.58 0.73 -11.60
CA ILE A 126 3.97 0.37 -10.31
C ILE A 126 2.48 0.70 -10.41
N ILE A 127 1.67 -0.31 -10.13
CA ILE A 127 0.21 -0.24 -10.18
C ILE A 127 -0.28 -0.47 -8.75
N ASP A 128 -1.03 0.49 -8.22
CA ASP A 128 -1.72 0.35 -6.93
C ASP A 128 -3.18 -0.12 -7.13
N ARG A 129 -3.86 -0.41 -6.01
CA ARG A 129 -5.24 -0.90 -6.00
C ARG A 129 -6.26 0.11 -6.51
N ASP A 130 -5.98 1.41 -6.36
CA ASP A 130 -6.83 2.49 -6.85
C ASP A 130 -6.60 2.74 -8.36
N GLU A 131 -5.90 1.81 -9.03
CA GLU A 131 -5.48 1.86 -10.44
C GLU A 131 -4.70 3.13 -10.77
N ASN A 132 -4.07 3.76 -9.77
CA ASN A 132 -3.16 4.87 -10.02
C ASN A 132 -1.91 4.27 -10.67
N ILE A 133 -1.84 4.45 -11.98
CA ILE A 133 -0.65 4.08 -12.72
C ILE A 133 0.37 5.20 -12.55
N TYR A 134 1.39 4.93 -11.75
CA TYR A 134 2.52 5.83 -11.59
C TYR A 134 3.42 5.73 -12.82
N ASP A 135 3.46 6.82 -13.60
CA ASP A 135 4.17 7.00 -14.90
C ASP A 135 3.39 6.62 -16.18
N LEU A 136 2.14 7.08 -16.29
CA LEU A 136 1.29 7.03 -17.50
C LEU A 136 1.98 7.51 -18.80
N LYS A 137 2.96 8.41 -18.70
CA LYS A 137 3.69 8.93 -19.87
C LYS A 137 4.49 7.83 -20.60
N LYS A 138 4.85 6.74 -19.90
CA LYS A 138 5.49 5.56 -20.50
C LYS A 138 4.51 4.54 -21.08
N LEU A 139 3.26 4.48 -20.58
CA LEU A 139 2.21 3.59 -21.10
C LEU A 139 1.74 3.96 -22.50
N ASN A 140 1.68 5.26 -22.83
CA ASN A 140 1.30 5.72 -24.17
C ASN A 140 2.27 5.27 -25.29
N ARG A 141 3.39 4.62 -24.94
CA ARG A 141 4.33 3.99 -25.88
C ARG A 141 4.20 2.45 -25.93
N CYS A 142 3.21 1.88 -25.26
CA CYS A 142 2.98 0.44 -25.14
C CYS A 142 1.50 0.08 -25.43
N PRO A 143 1.11 -0.12 -26.70
CA PRO A 143 -0.29 -0.34 -27.08
C PRO A 143 -0.89 -1.69 -26.64
N ASP A 144 -0.08 -2.60 -26.08
CA ASP A 144 -0.49 -4.00 -25.81
C ASP A 144 -0.91 -4.27 -24.35
N ILE A 145 -1.01 -3.25 -23.49
CA ILE A 145 -1.67 -3.45 -22.19
C ILE A 145 -3.17 -3.45 -22.47
N SER A 146 -3.74 -4.65 -22.60
CA SER A 146 -5.18 -4.80 -22.78
C SER A 146 -5.92 -4.11 -21.64
N PRO A 147 -6.87 -3.20 -21.92
CA PRO A 147 -7.73 -2.61 -20.89
C PRO A 147 -8.49 -3.65 -20.05
N TYR A 148 -8.62 -4.88 -20.53
CA TYR A 148 -9.20 -5.99 -19.78
C TYR A 148 -8.36 -6.39 -18.55
N ASP A 149 -7.04 -6.21 -18.58
CA ASP A 149 -6.19 -6.51 -17.43
C ASP A 149 -6.41 -5.48 -16.31
N LEU A 150 -6.55 -4.20 -16.65
CA LEU A 150 -6.71 -3.11 -15.68
C LEU A 150 -8.09 -3.09 -15.02
N ASN A 151 -9.15 -3.46 -15.74
CA ASN A 151 -10.54 -3.42 -15.24
C ASN A 151 -10.88 -4.55 -14.24
N ASN A 152 -10.01 -5.54 -14.04
CA ASN A 152 -10.19 -6.55 -13.00
C ASN A 152 -9.60 -6.03 -11.69
N LYS A 153 -10.50 -5.63 -10.79
CA LYS A 153 -10.26 -5.13 -9.41
C LYS A 153 -9.54 -6.11 -8.46
N MET A 154 -8.74 -7.05 -8.97
CA MET A 154 -8.26 -8.25 -8.26
C MET A 154 -6.74 -8.30 -8.12
N TYR A 155 -6.12 -7.16 -7.77
CA TYR A 155 -4.67 -7.09 -7.49
C TYR A 155 -4.32 -7.35 -6.02
N ASN A 156 -5.28 -7.85 -5.26
CA ASN A 156 -5.06 -8.24 -3.88
C ASN A 156 -4.04 -9.39 -3.80
N CYS A 157 -3.08 -9.22 -2.91
CA CYS A 157 -1.99 -10.17 -2.71
C CYS A 157 -2.44 -11.31 -1.79
N TYR A 158 -3.05 -12.37 -2.36
CA TYR A 158 -3.62 -13.47 -1.59
C TYR A 158 -2.58 -14.45 -1.03
N TYR A 159 -2.75 -14.87 0.23
CA TYR A 159 -1.85 -15.79 0.92
C TYR A 159 -2.60 -16.91 1.66
N LYS A 160 -1.83 -17.92 2.12
CA LYS A 160 -2.35 -19.18 2.65
C LYS A 160 -2.86 -19.13 4.09
N ILE A 161 -2.02 -18.64 4.99
CA ILE A 161 -2.22 -18.79 6.43
C ILE A 161 -3.38 -17.93 6.91
N ASN A 162 -4.16 -18.43 7.87
CA ASN A 162 -5.16 -17.62 8.55
C ASN A 162 -4.47 -16.69 9.57
N PRO A 163 -4.69 -15.37 9.53
CA PRO A 163 -4.11 -14.40 10.48
C PRO A 163 -4.34 -14.76 11.94
N TYR A 164 -5.42 -15.45 12.27
CA TYR A 164 -5.74 -15.84 13.64
C TYR A 164 -4.91 -17.03 14.16
N ASP A 165 -4.25 -17.77 13.26
CA ASP A 165 -3.41 -18.91 13.60
C ASP A 165 -1.94 -18.53 13.82
N LEU A 166 -1.56 -17.27 13.57
CA LEU A 166 -0.18 -16.78 13.62
C LEU A 166 0.48 -16.97 15.00
N GLU A 167 -0.31 -16.87 16.07
CA GLU A 167 0.16 -17.04 17.44
C GLU A 167 0.74 -18.43 17.71
N ASN A 168 0.24 -19.44 16.98
CA ASN A 168 0.60 -20.84 17.15
C ASN A 168 1.67 -21.32 16.14
N MET A 169 2.22 -20.41 15.33
CA MET A 169 3.24 -20.77 14.35
C MET A 169 4.50 -21.30 15.05
N LYS A 170 4.99 -22.43 14.55
CA LYS A 170 6.26 -23.01 14.96
C LYS A 170 7.34 -22.56 14.01
N TYR A 171 8.55 -22.38 14.53
CA TYR A 171 9.72 -22.19 13.69
C TYR A 171 9.91 -23.41 12.78
N SER A 172 10.25 -23.13 11.53
CA SER A 172 10.75 -24.14 10.62
C SER A 172 12.06 -24.73 11.16
N SER A 173 12.27 -26.01 10.92
CA SER A 173 13.53 -26.71 11.18
C SER A 173 14.66 -26.14 10.31
N GLN A 174 15.90 -26.44 10.69
CA GLN A 174 17.07 -26.04 9.89
C GLN A 174 17.03 -26.69 8.49
N GLU A 175 16.56 -27.94 8.38
CA GLU A 175 16.44 -28.65 7.09
C GLU A 175 15.44 -27.93 6.16
N GLU A 176 14.30 -27.48 6.67
CA GLU A 176 13.32 -26.71 5.91
C GLU A 176 13.89 -25.35 5.48
N LEU A 177 14.64 -24.68 6.36
CA LEU A 177 15.31 -23.42 6.04
C LEU A 177 16.38 -23.60 4.96
N ASP A 178 17.20 -24.65 5.06
CA ASP A 178 18.24 -24.97 4.08
C ASP A 178 17.63 -25.29 2.71
N GLU A 179 16.53 -26.05 2.68
CA GLU A 179 15.79 -26.35 1.46
C GLU A 179 15.16 -25.09 0.86
N PHE A 180 14.53 -24.24 1.68
CA PHE A 180 13.98 -22.96 1.24
C PHE A 180 15.06 -22.07 0.61
N ASN A 181 16.22 -21.96 1.27
CA ASN A 181 17.35 -21.18 0.76
C ASN A 181 17.90 -21.76 -0.54
N ARG A 182 18.01 -23.09 -0.63
CA ARG A 182 18.46 -23.79 -1.85
C ARG A 182 17.51 -23.54 -3.03
N LEU A 183 16.20 -23.65 -2.81
CA LEU A 183 15.18 -23.39 -3.83
C LEU A 183 15.17 -21.91 -4.25
N SER A 184 15.22 -20.99 -3.28
CA SER A 184 15.28 -19.54 -3.53
C SER A 184 16.51 -19.17 -4.36
N ASN A 185 17.69 -19.73 -4.03
CA ASN A 185 18.92 -19.52 -4.79
C ASN A 185 18.85 -20.11 -6.20
N LYS A 186 18.35 -21.35 -6.35
CA LYS A 186 18.20 -21.99 -7.68
C LYS A 186 17.36 -21.14 -8.62
N ILE A 187 16.26 -20.58 -8.13
CA ILE A 187 15.37 -19.73 -8.92
C ILE A 187 16.04 -18.42 -9.29
N ARG A 188 16.78 -17.81 -8.36
CA ARG A 188 17.59 -16.63 -8.66
C ARG A 188 18.58 -16.92 -9.79
N ASP A 189 19.24 -18.08 -9.77
CA ASP A 189 20.23 -18.44 -10.77
C ASP A 189 19.57 -18.65 -12.14
N ILE A 190 18.45 -19.40 -12.21
CA ILE A 190 17.63 -19.53 -13.42
C ILE A 190 17.23 -18.15 -13.97
N ARG A 191 16.82 -17.22 -13.11
CA ARG A 191 16.47 -15.86 -13.52
C ARG A 191 17.67 -15.08 -14.03
N SER A 192 18.84 -15.26 -13.43
CA SER A 192 20.07 -14.61 -13.90
C SER A 192 20.42 -15.08 -15.32
N ASP A 193 20.22 -16.37 -15.60
CA ASP A 193 20.41 -16.95 -16.92
C ASP A 193 19.40 -16.42 -17.94
N ILE A 194 18.10 -16.39 -17.59
CA ILE A 194 17.07 -15.80 -18.45
C ILE A 194 17.36 -14.30 -18.68
N ARG A 195 17.73 -13.54 -17.64
CA ARG A 195 18.08 -12.11 -17.78
C ARG A 195 19.25 -11.91 -18.75
N ARG A 196 20.28 -12.75 -18.67
CA ARG A 196 21.45 -12.72 -19.56
C ARG A 196 21.04 -13.04 -21.00
N GLU A 197 20.24 -14.08 -21.21
CA GLU A 197 19.77 -14.52 -22.53
C GLU A 197 18.96 -13.43 -23.24
N TYR A 198 18.07 -12.74 -22.53
CA TYR A 198 17.22 -11.69 -23.10
C TYR A 198 17.80 -10.26 -22.96
N ARG A 199 19.10 -10.13 -22.66
CA ARG A 199 19.83 -8.85 -22.48
C ARG A 199 19.12 -7.86 -21.55
N TYR A 200 18.56 -8.34 -20.45
CA TYR A 200 18.04 -7.51 -19.37
C TYR A 200 19.17 -7.16 -18.38
N ASP A 201 20.29 -6.66 -18.89
CA ASP A 201 21.48 -6.32 -18.09
C ASP A 201 21.32 -5.04 -17.27
N THR A 202 20.07 -4.62 -17.07
CA THR A 202 19.69 -3.50 -16.23
C THR A 202 18.67 -3.96 -15.20
N ASN A 203 19.13 -3.91 -13.94
CA ASN A 203 18.47 -3.12 -12.91
C ASN A 203 17.58 -3.85 -11.88
N TYR A 204 18.19 -4.69 -11.03
CA TYR A 204 17.77 -4.80 -9.61
C TYR A 204 17.66 -3.41 -8.98
N ASN A 205 18.67 -2.56 -9.25
CA ASN A 205 18.65 -1.14 -8.92
C ASN A 205 17.43 -0.40 -9.49
N GLY A 206 16.82 -0.89 -10.57
CA GLY A 206 15.67 -0.24 -11.21
C GLY A 206 14.37 -0.57 -10.53
N TYR A 207 14.20 -1.81 -10.05
CA TYR A 207 13.09 -2.13 -9.16
C TYR A 207 13.18 -1.31 -7.89
N THR A 208 14.34 -1.31 -7.23
CA THR A 208 14.54 -0.53 -6.00
C THR A 208 14.33 0.97 -6.24
N ASN A 209 14.94 1.56 -7.26
CA ASN A 209 14.76 2.97 -7.57
C ASN A 209 13.30 3.32 -7.88
N GLN A 210 12.56 2.44 -8.55
CA GLN A 210 11.16 2.72 -8.86
C GLN A 210 10.25 2.58 -7.65
N VAL A 211 10.47 1.59 -6.79
CA VAL A 211 9.74 1.46 -5.53
C VAL A 211 10.02 2.67 -4.63
N VAL A 212 11.28 3.16 -4.61
CA VAL A 212 11.65 4.42 -3.94
C VAL A 212 10.93 5.61 -4.56
N ASP A 213 10.98 5.79 -5.88
CA ASP A 213 10.32 6.89 -6.57
C ASP A 213 8.78 6.88 -6.37
N TYR A 214 8.17 5.69 -6.35
CA TYR A 214 6.76 5.52 -6.01
C TYR A 214 6.48 5.98 -4.58
N SER A 215 7.28 5.51 -3.62
CA SER A 215 7.12 5.87 -2.21
C SER A 215 7.30 7.38 -1.98
N ILE A 216 8.27 8.01 -2.66
CA ILE A 216 8.45 9.46 -2.66
C ILE A 216 7.18 10.17 -3.16
N ARG A 217 6.61 9.71 -4.28
CA ARG A 217 5.38 10.30 -4.83
C ARG A 217 4.16 10.15 -3.93
N VAL A 218 4.03 9.01 -3.25
CA VAL A 218 2.97 8.80 -2.24
C VAL A 218 3.16 9.79 -1.09
N MET A 219 4.37 9.91 -0.55
CA MET A 219 4.68 10.88 0.51
C MET A 219 4.44 12.33 0.07
N GLU A 220 4.85 12.72 -1.15
CA GLU A 220 4.61 14.07 -1.68
C GLU A 220 3.12 14.38 -1.79
N LYS A 221 2.30 13.41 -2.22
CA LYS A 221 0.84 13.56 -2.28
C LYS A 221 0.25 13.78 -0.88
N GLU A 222 0.60 12.93 0.08
CA GLU A 222 0.14 13.06 1.47
C GLU A 222 0.57 14.40 2.09
N LEU A 223 1.80 14.85 1.83
CA LEU A 223 2.29 16.14 2.28
C LEU A 223 1.51 17.32 1.68
N ASN A 224 1.16 17.24 0.40
CA ASN A 224 0.35 18.27 -0.27
C ASN A 224 -1.09 18.31 0.28
N GLU A 225 -1.70 17.15 0.54
CA GLU A 225 -3.03 17.06 1.17
C GLU A 225 -3.01 17.66 2.59
N LEU A 226 -1.99 17.33 3.39
CA LEU A 226 -1.79 17.93 4.71
C LEU A 226 -1.58 19.45 4.62
N ALA A 227 -0.76 19.91 3.69
CA ALA A 227 -0.49 21.34 3.50
C ALA A 227 -1.78 22.11 3.17
N ALA A 228 -2.66 21.56 2.33
CA ALA A 228 -3.96 22.15 2.02
C ALA A 228 -4.84 22.28 3.28
N ILE A 229 -4.93 21.23 4.09
CA ILE A 229 -5.66 21.23 5.36
C ILE A 229 -5.11 22.30 6.32
N TYR A 230 -3.78 22.41 6.44
CA TYR A 230 -3.16 23.41 7.30
C TYR A 230 -3.40 24.84 6.82
N GLU A 231 -3.40 25.09 5.51
CA GLU A 231 -3.69 26.42 4.97
C GLU A 231 -5.17 26.79 5.21
N ASP A 232 -6.10 25.86 5.02
CA ASP A 232 -7.52 26.07 5.33
C ASP A 232 -7.72 26.37 6.83
N LYS A 233 -7.12 25.59 7.73
CA LYS A 233 -7.16 25.82 9.18
C LYS A 233 -6.61 27.21 9.54
N LYS A 234 -5.50 27.62 8.94
CA LYS A 234 -4.91 28.96 9.10
C LYS A 234 -5.82 30.06 8.55
N ASN A 235 -6.46 29.86 7.40
CA ASN A 235 -7.42 30.80 6.84
C ASN A 235 -8.62 31.00 7.79
N VAL A 236 -9.14 29.92 8.39
CA VAL A 236 -10.23 29.99 9.37
C VAL A 236 -9.80 30.71 10.65
N LEU A 237 -8.58 30.47 11.16
CA LEU A 237 -8.02 31.23 12.29
C LEU A 237 -7.90 32.73 11.97
N ASN A 238 -7.46 33.07 10.76
CA ASN A 238 -7.37 34.46 10.31
C ASN A 238 -8.75 35.12 10.23
N LEU A 239 -9.77 34.40 9.76
CA LEU A 239 -11.16 34.88 9.74
C LEU A 239 -11.72 35.10 11.13
N ALA A 240 -11.44 34.20 12.08
CA ALA A 240 -11.81 34.38 13.48
C ALA A 240 -11.18 35.65 14.07
N MET A 241 -9.93 35.99 13.71
CA MET A 241 -9.30 37.25 14.09
C MET A 241 -9.95 38.47 13.42
N LEU A 242 -10.27 38.38 12.12
CA LEU A 242 -10.90 39.46 11.36
C LEU A 242 -12.30 39.81 11.88
N SER A 243 -13.05 38.83 12.38
CA SER A 243 -14.41 39.02 12.90
C SER A 243 -14.55 40.04 14.03
N LYS A 244 -13.43 40.43 14.66
CA LYS A 244 -13.40 41.43 15.74
C LYS A 244 -13.08 42.84 15.26
N LYS A 245 -12.84 43.04 13.96
CA LYS A 245 -12.66 44.39 13.41
C LYS A 245 -14.01 45.06 13.20
N ASP A 246 -14.07 46.34 13.53
CA ASP A 246 -15.27 47.16 13.32
C ASP A 246 -15.71 47.14 11.85
N GLY A 247 -17.01 47.03 11.63
CA GLY A 247 -17.60 46.97 10.29
C GLY A 247 -17.57 45.59 9.64
N ILE A 248 -16.98 44.56 10.27
CA ILE A 248 -17.03 43.18 9.80
C ILE A 248 -18.13 42.42 10.55
N ASN A 249 -19.15 41.96 9.82
CA ASN A 249 -20.24 41.14 10.36
C ASN A 249 -20.16 39.68 9.86
N GLY A 250 -21.05 38.83 10.37
CA GLY A 250 -21.07 37.40 10.04
C GLY A 250 -21.23 37.10 8.54
N ASP A 251 -22.03 37.91 7.83
CA ASP A 251 -22.25 37.73 6.39
C ASP A 251 -20.98 37.98 5.59
N ILE A 252 -20.23 39.03 5.92
CA ILE A 252 -18.93 39.32 5.30
C ILE A 252 -17.94 38.19 5.56
N ILE A 253 -17.86 37.69 6.80
CA ILE A 253 -16.99 36.55 7.14
C ILE A 253 -17.36 35.31 6.33
N ARG A 254 -18.65 35.03 6.16
CA ARG A 254 -19.14 33.86 5.42
C ARG A 254 -18.84 33.95 3.92
N VAL A 255 -18.94 35.14 3.34
CA VAL A 255 -18.52 35.36 1.94
C VAL A 255 -17.03 35.10 1.79
N ILE A 256 -16.18 35.64 2.66
CA ILE A 256 -14.72 35.44 2.56
C ILE A 256 -14.36 33.97 2.80
N TYR A 257 -15.00 33.32 3.78
CA TYR A 257 -14.81 31.90 4.09
C TYR A 257 -15.02 31.01 2.87
N ASN A 258 -16.12 31.20 2.14
CA ASN A 258 -16.42 30.41 0.94
C ASN A 258 -15.40 30.58 -0.20
N HIS A 259 -14.54 31.60 -0.14
CA HIS A 259 -13.46 31.81 -1.12
C HIS A 259 -12.10 31.32 -0.62
N LEU A 260 -11.88 31.24 0.70
CA LEU A 260 -10.58 30.92 1.28
C LEU A 260 -10.43 29.47 1.74
N VAL A 261 -11.54 28.77 1.96
CA VAL A 261 -11.54 27.40 2.47
C VAL A 261 -12.00 26.45 1.37
N SER A 262 -11.26 25.35 1.18
CA SER A 262 -11.60 24.35 0.18
C SER A 262 -13.02 23.79 0.38
N PRO A 263 -13.71 23.36 -0.68
CA PRO A 263 -15.03 22.72 -0.58
C PRO A 263 -15.05 21.51 0.35
N GLU A 264 -13.96 20.74 0.41
CA GLU A 264 -13.77 19.57 1.27
C GLU A 264 -13.78 19.97 2.76
N GLU A 265 -12.93 20.93 3.14
CA GLU A 265 -12.83 21.41 4.53
C GLU A 265 -13.98 22.35 4.93
N ASN A 266 -14.76 22.83 3.96
CA ASN A 266 -15.93 23.68 4.22
C ASN A 266 -16.89 22.97 5.20
N LYS A 267 -17.17 21.69 4.98
CA LYS A 267 -18.06 20.91 5.87
C LYS A 267 -17.54 20.84 7.31
N ARG A 268 -16.21 20.81 7.49
CA ARG A 268 -15.55 20.70 8.80
C ARG A 268 -15.67 21.98 9.60
N TYR A 269 -15.48 23.14 8.95
CA TYR A 269 -15.47 24.43 9.63
C TYR A 269 -16.79 25.19 9.60
N LEU A 270 -17.78 24.78 8.79
CA LEU A 270 -19.06 25.49 8.62
C LEU A 270 -19.76 25.75 9.96
N GLY A 271 -19.88 24.72 10.80
CA GLY A 271 -20.51 24.83 12.12
C GLY A 271 -19.73 25.67 13.14
N ILE A 272 -18.46 25.97 12.86
CA ILE A 272 -17.61 26.85 13.66
C ILE A 272 -17.76 28.29 13.17
N ILE A 273 -17.73 28.52 11.85
CA ILE A 273 -17.90 29.84 11.23
C ILE A 273 -19.24 30.47 11.59
N ASP A 274 -20.34 29.70 11.58
CA ASP A 274 -21.66 30.22 11.96
C ASP A 274 -21.72 30.69 13.43
N LYS A 275 -20.74 30.31 14.26
CA LYS A 275 -20.65 30.65 15.69
C LYS A 275 -19.66 31.79 16.00
N ILE A 276 -18.89 32.26 15.02
CA ILE A 276 -17.81 33.25 15.22
C ILE A 276 -18.29 34.56 15.88
N GLY A 277 -19.54 34.97 15.62
CA GLY A 277 -20.14 36.16 16.22
C GLY A 277 -20.65 35.99 17.65
N TYR A 278 -20.85 34.75 18.11
CA TYR A 278 -21.57 34.44 19.35
C TYR A 278 -20.68 33.88 20.47
N LYS A 279 -19.46 33.45 20.15
CA LYS A 279 -18.51 32.86 21.10
C LYS A 279 -17.30 33.75 21.36
N SER A 280 -16.61 33.49 22.47
CA SER A 280 -15.33 34.12 22.74
C SER A 280 -14.26 33.68 21.73
N ARG A 281 -13.25 34.51 21.53
CA ARG A 281 -12.13 34.20 20.62
C ARG A 281 -11.41 32.92 21.03
N LEU A 282 -11.25 32.70 22.34
CA LEU A 282 -10.58 31.52 22.86
C LEU A 282 -11.37 30.25 22.50
N GLU A 283 -12.68 30.24 22.72
CA GLU A 283 -13.53 29.10 22.37
C GLU A 283 -13.52 28.79 20.87
N ILE A 284 -13.59 29.82 20.01
CA ILE A 284 -13.52 29.63 18.56
C ILE A 284 -12.16 29.06 18.15
N ASN A 285 -11.06 29.62 18.65
CA ASN A 285 -9.73 29.13 18.33
C ASN A 285 -9.53 27.68 18.79
N THR A 286 -10.01 27.32 19.99
CA THR A 286 -9.99 25.95 20.48
C THR A 286 -10.77 25.02 19.55
N MET A 287 -12.00 25.39 19.16
CA MET A 287 -12.80 24.60 18.23
C MET A 287 -12.11 24.41 16.86
N ILE A 288 -11.41 25.42 16.34
CA ILE A 288 -10.68 25.34 15.07
C ILE A 288 -9.45 24.42 15.17
N LEU A 289 -8.75 24.49 16.31
CA LEU A 289 -7.55 23.67 16.54
C LEU A 289 -7.91 22.20 16.75
N GLU A 290 -9.00 21.92 17.48
CA GLU A 290 -9.55 20.59 17.74
C GLU A 290 -10.22 19.95 16.53
N ALA A 291 -10.80 20.78 15.63
CA ALA A 291 -11.41 20.33 14.40
C ALA A 291 -10.38 19.67 13.49
#